data_AF-A0A177Y2D8-F1
#
_entry.id   AF-A0A177Y2D8-F1
#
_cell.length_a   1.000
_cell.length_b   1.000
_cell.length_c   1.000
_cell.angle_alpha   90.00
_cell.angle_beta   90.00
_cell.angle_gamma   90.00
#
_symmetry.space_group_name_H-M   'P 1'
#
loop_
_entity.id
_entity.type
_entity.pdbx_description
1 polymer ?
#
loop_
_entity_poly.entity_id
_entity_poly.type
_entity_poly.pdbx_seq_one_letter_code
_entity_poly.pdbx_strand_id
1 'polypeptide(L)'
;MKKILNNQLGTKFAFVLFLFVLLQIPLSMVTGLISERSYRQDEVRNDIARSSSGEQRIIGPFIMVNYTETSYRDDKVQIKDRRKFLLPSTFDMSANLDSFEKYRGIYRARLYKAQVALKGTFDAGDIAELKNLDIENISLVVGIEDSRGLIRFDDMALASSDIVIMPGTGLDQLPQGFHSALKLVDLNTEQPLAFNLNFMLQGMGQLQVTPIGSQTTVELSSSWPHPSFIGDYLPVSSDVSDDGFKAQWASNNFSTNIAQLFQSCLSSNNACHELEQRQMGVDLIDPVDHYLKSHRAVNYSLLVITLVFASFFLLELFQARPVHPVQYGFIGLALALFYLLLISMSEHLGFNWAYVVSAIASTGLLSVYVSGMLNNSKHGVIFGACLLTLYGLLFGLLQAESYALVMGTLLCFAILSFTMVITRNIDWYARNKKADESAKANHEHV
;
A
#
# COMPACT_ATOMS: atom_id res chain seq x y z
N MET A 1 29.08 32.87 -26.08
CA MET A 1 27.64 33.09 -25.80
C MET A 1 26.95 34.05 -26.77
N LYS A 2 27.56 35.16 -27.25
CA LYS A 2 26.91 36.10 -28.21
C LYS A 2 26.46 35.50 -29.56
N LYS A 3 27.14 34.47 -30.09
CA LYS A 3 26.73 33.80 -31.35
C LYS A 3 25.55 32.83 -31.20
N ILE A 4 25.23 32.36 -29.99
CA ILE A 4 24.07 31.48 -29.75
C ILE A 4 22.77 32.29 -29.69
N LEU A 5 22.83 33.54 -29.21
CA LEU A 5 21.67 34.44 -29.18
C LEU A 5 21.31 35.07 -30.53
N ASN A 6 22.18 35.03 -31.54
CA ASN A 6 21.91 35.66 -32.84
C ASN A 6 21.22 34.72 -33.85
N ASN A 7 20.99 33.45 -33.48
CA ASN A 7 20.21 32.52 -34.28
C ASN A 7 18.75 32.53 -33.79
N GLN A 8 17.81 33.00 -34.62
CA GLN A 8 16.38 33.03 -34.30
C GLN A 8 15.82 31.64 -33.94
N LEU A 9 16.40 30.56 -34.50
CA LEU A 9 15.99 29.20 -34.17
C LEU A 9 16.50 28.76 -32.79
N GLY A 10 17.74 29.11 -32.46
CA GLY A 10 18.39 28.75 -31.19
C GLY A 10 17.78 29.47 -29.98
N THR A 11 17.43 30.75 -30.14
CA THR A 11 16.71 31.53 -29.12
C THR A 11 15.31 30.98 -28.86
N LYS A 12 14.58 30.58 -29.91
CA LYS A 12 13.29 29.90 -29.78
C LYS A 12 13.40 28.54 -29.09
N PHE A 13 14.37 27.71 -29.47
CA PHE A 13 14.61 26.43 -28.81
C PHE A 13 14.90 26.61 -27.31
N ALA A 14 15.75 27.58 -26.96
CA ALA A 14 16.03 27.93 -25.57
C ALA A 14 14.75 28.38 -24.83
N PHE A 15 13.86 29.11 -25.50
CA PHE A 15 12.59 29.53 -24.91
C PHE A 15 11.61 28.37 -24.72
N VAL A 16 11.49 27.44 -25.68
CA VAL A 16 10.67 26.23 -25.53
C VAL A 16 11.21 25.37 -24.38
N LEU A 17 12.53 25.22 -24.27
CA LEU A 17 13.17 24.54 -23.16
C LEU A 17 12.90 25.26 -21.82
N PHE A 18 12.96 26.58 -21.80
CA PHE A 18 12.62 27.38 -20.63
C PHE A 18 11.15 27.17 -20.21
N LEU A 19 10.21 27.20 -21.16
CA LEU A 19 8.80 26.90 -20.89
C LEU A 19 8.57 25.48 -20.40
N PHE A 20 9.30 24.51 -20.96
CA PHE A 20 9.25 23.12 -20.51
C PHE A 20 9.67 22.98 -19.05
N VAL A 21 10.75 23.67 -18.65
CA VAL A 21 11.21 23.73 -17.26
C VAL A 21 10.21 24.47 -16.39
N LEU A 22 9.67 25.59 -16.87
CA LEU A 22 8.66 26.37 -16.15
C LEU A 22 7.39 25.55 -15.89
N LEU A 23 6.99 24.69 -16.84
CA LEU A 23 5.84 23.79 -16.69
C LEU A 23 6.06 22.68 -15.65
N GLN A 24 7.30 22.42 -15.24
CA GLN A 24 7.55 21.51 -14.11
C GLN A 24 7.00 22.07 -12.79
N ILE A 25 6.87 23.40 -12.65
CA ILE A 25 6.30 24.03 -11.46
C ILE A 25 4.85 23.60 -11.24
N PRO A 26 3.90 23.84 -12.18
CA PRO A 26 2.52 23.41 -11.99
C PRO A 26 2.38 21.89 -11.86
N LEU A 27 3.20 21.09 -12.56
CA LEU A 27 3.20 19.63 -12.37
C LEU A 27 3.64 19.23 -10.96
N SER A 28 4.68 19.87 -10.43
CA SER A 28 5.14 19.64 -9.06
C SER A 28 4.07 20.03 -8.03
N MET A 29 3.32 21.10 -8.27
CA MET A 29 2.16 21.46 -7.43
C MET A 29 1.08 20.38 -7.47
N VAL A 30 0.81 19.80 -8.65
CA VAL A 30 -0.14 18.68 -8.80
C VAL A 30 0.36 17.44 -8.04
N THR A 31 1.65 17.08 -8.14
CA THR A 31 2.24 16.00 -7.34
C THR A 31 2.09 16.28 -5.84
N GLY A 32 2.38 17.51 -5.40
CA GLY A 32 2.20 17.92 -4.01
C GLY A 32 0.75 17.77 -3.53
N LEU A 33 -0.22 18.12 -4.37
CA LEU A 33 -1.64 17.92 -4.08
C LEU A 33 -1.99 16.43 -3.96
N ILE A 34 -1.47 15.56 -4.83
CA ILE A 34 -1.67 14.10 -4.71
C ILE A 34 -1.10 13.60 -3.39
N SER A 35 0.12 14.01 -3.03
CA SER A 35 0.76 13.61 -1.77
C SER A 35 -0.03 14.08 -0.55
N GLU A 36 -0.50 15.33 -0.56
CA GLU A 36 -1.35 15.87 0.51
C GLU A 36 -2.66 15.08 0.64
N ARG A 37 -3.30 14.74 -0.48
CA ARG A 37 -4.55 13.98 -0.48
C ARG A 37 -4.37 12.54 -0.03
N SER A 38 -3.27 11.90 -0.41
CA SER A 38 -2.87 10.56 0.07
C SER A 38 -2.63 10.59 1.58
N TYR A 39 -1.86 11.55 2.09
CA TYR A 39 -1.63 11.70 3.53
C TYR A 39 -2.93 11.92 4.32
N ARG A 40 -3.86 12.74 3.80
CA ARG A 40 -5.18 12.93 4.40
C ARG A 40 -6.01 11.63 4.40
N GLN A 41 -5.85 10.75 3.39
CA GLN A 41 -6.50 9.45 3.40
C GLN A 41 -5.98 8.59 4.56
N ASP A 42 -4.67 8.55 4.77
CA ASP A 42 -4.08 7.81 5.88
C ASP A 42 -4.51 8.37 7.24
N GLU A 43 -4.57 9.70 7.38
CA GLU A 43 -5.11 10.36 8.57
C GLU A 43 -6.57 9.95 8.83
N VAL A 44 -7.41 9.95 7.79
CA VAL A 44 -8.82 9.55 7.91
C VAL A 44 -8.97 8.06 8.22
N ARG A 45 -8.12 7.19 7.65
CA ARG A 45 -8.07 5.77 8.02
C ARG A 45 -7.74 5.60 9.49
N ASN A 46 -6.73 6.32 10.00
CA ASN A 46 -6.38 6.32 11.42
C ASN A 46 -7.50 6.86 12.31
N ASP A 47 -8.23 7.87 11.85
CA ASP A 47 -9.43 8.39 12.50
C ASP A 47 -10.57 7.37 12.58
N ILE A 48 -10.80 6.62 11.49
CA ILE A 48 -11.77 5.54 11.46
C ILE A 48 -11.35 4.42 12.42
N ALA A 49 -10.07 4.01 12.38
CA ALA A 49 -9.48 3.05 13.31
C ALA A 49 -9.68 3.48 14.77
N ARG A 50 -9.42 4.75 15.09
CA ARG A 50 -9.63 5.33 16.43
C ARG A 50 -11.09 5.27 16.88
N SER A 51 -12.05 5.34 15.96
CA SER A 51 -13.49 5.31 16.26
C SER A 51 -14.12 3.91 16.21
N SER A 52 -13.38 2.91 15.75
CA SER A 52 -13.87 1.55 15.54
C SER A 52 -12.88 0.57 16.17
N SER A 53 -11.94 0.08 15.38
CA SER A 53 -10.84 -0.79 15.79
C SER A 53 -9.74 -0.68 14.72
N GLY A 54 -8.48 -0.68 15.15
CA GLY A 54 -7.33 -0.66 14.25
C GLY A 54 -7.07 -1.99 13.55
N GLU A 55 -5.85 -2.10 13.03
CA GLU A 55 -5.27 -3.38 12.60
C GLU A 55 -5.22 -4.35 13.79
N GLN A 56 -5.38 -5.64 13.53
CA GLN A 56 -5.41 -6.65 14.59
C GLN A 56 -4.27 -7.64 14.45
N ARG A 57 -3.71 -7.98 15.61
CA ARG A 57 -2.75 -9.06 15.78
C ARG A 57 -3.20 -9.91 16.96
N ILE A 58 -3.25 -11.23 16.76
CA ILE A 58 -3.64 -12.19 17.79
C ILE A 58 -2.40 -12.96 18.25
N ILE A 59 -2.18 -12.99 19.57
CA ILE A 59 -1.08 -13.70 20.22
C ILE A 59 -1.65 -14.52 21.37
N GLY A 60 -1.95 -15.79 21.14
CA GLY A 60 -2.59 -16.62 22.16
C GLY A 60 -3.39 -17.79 21.58
N PRO A 61 -3.83 -18.72 22.43
CA PRO A 61 -3.71 -18.66 23.89
C PRO A 61 -2.41 -19.25 24.45
N PHE A 62 -1.94 -18.68 25.55
CA PHE A 62 -0.84 -19.25 26.37
C PHE A 62 -1.22 -19.22 27.85
N ILE A 63 -0.60 -20.06 28.66
CA ILE A 63 -0.82 -20.07 30.12
C ILE A 63 0.31 -19.29 30.78
N MET A 64 -0.06 -18.29 31.57
CA MET A 64 0.83 -17.57 32.47
C MET A 64 0.67 -18.13 33.88
N VAL A 65 1.79 -18.46 34.52
CA VAL A 65 1.85 -18.91 35.91
C VAL A 65 2.75 -17.97 36.69
N ASN A 66 2.17 -17.30 37.69
CA ASN A 66 2.92 -16.50 38.65
C ASN A 66 3.16 -17.35 39.89
N TYR A 67 4.41 -17.48 40.31
CA TYR A 67 4.82 -18.32 41.43
C TYR A 67 5.97 -17.69 42.19
N THR A 68 6.13 -18.05 43.47
CA THR A 68 7.25 -17.60 44.27
C THR A 68 8.36 -18.65 44.30
N GLU A 69 9.61 -18.20 44.24
CA GLU A 69 10.79 -19.04 44.38
C GLU A 69 11.56 -18.61 45.62
N THR A 70 11.69 -19.53 46.58
CA THR A 70 12.51 -19.29 47.78
C THR A 70 13.97 -19.61 47.46
N SER A 71 14.81 -18.58 47.40
CA SER A 71 16.25 -18.70 47.20
C SER A 71 17.01 -18.41 48.49
N TYR A 72 17.94 -19.30 48.84
CA TYR A 72 18.84 -19.10 49.98
C TYR A 72 20.14 -18.49 49.48
N ARG A 73 20.41 -17.24 49.85
CA ARG A 73 21.68 -16.56 49.57
C ARG A 73 22.19 -15.92 50.84
N ASP A 74 23.41 -16.28 51.24
CA ASP A 74 24.10 -15.74 52.43
C ASP A 74 23.28 -15.85 53.74
N ASP A 75 22.74 -17.03 54.04
CA ASP A 75 21.88 -17.32 55.21
C ASP A 75 20.62 -16.45 55.35
N LYS A 76 20.23 -15.73 54.28
CA LYS A 76 18.98 -14.99 54.20
C LYS A 76 18.03 -15.63 53.20
N VAL A 77 16.78 -15.81 53.63
CA VAL A 77 15.66 -16.24 52.79
C VAL A 77 15.29 -15.07 51.87
N GLN A 78 15.44 -15.25 50.56
CA GLN A 78 14.93 -14.32 49.55
C GLN A 78 13.77 -14.99 48.82
N ILE A 79 12.57 -14.43 48.97
CA ILE A 79 11.40 -14.80 48.18
C ILE A 79 11.44 -13.93 46.92
N LYS A 80 11.42 -14.56 45.75
CA LYS A 80 11.39 -13.87 44.46
C LYS A 80 10.17 -14.27 43.65
N ASP A 81 9.48 -13.28 43.12
CA ASP A 81 8.35 -13.49 42.21
C ASP A 81 8.89 -13.89 40.84
N ARG A 82 8.34 -14.97 40.30
CA ARG A 82 8.72 -15.55 39.02
C ARG A 82 7.47 -15.76 38.16
N ARG A 83 7.70 -15.79 36.85
CA ARG A 83 6.67 -16.04 35.85
C ARG A 83 7.13 -17.16 34.94
N LYS A 84 6.27 -18.14 34.73
CA LYS A 84 6.45 -19.20 33.74
C LYS A 84 5.35 -19.06 32.69
N PHE A 85 5.73 -19.19 31.42
CA PHE A 85 4.80 -19.19 30.30
C PHE A 85 4.77 -20.56 29.67
N LEU A 86 3.59 -21.15 29.53
CA LEU A 86 3.38 -22.40 28.82
C LEU A 86 2.72 -22.10 27.48
N LEU A 87 3.39 -22.51 26.42
CA LEU A 87 2.90 -22.40 25.05
C LEU A 87 2.18 -23.69 24.64
N PRO A 88 1.21 -23.62 23.72
CA PRO A 88 0.49 -24.81 23.31
C PRO A 88 1.35 -25.76 22.47
N SER A 89 1.11 -27.06 22.61
CA SER A 89 1.72 -28.10 21.78
C SER A 89 1.16 -28.03 20.35
N THR A 90 -0.15 -27.84 20.22
CA THR A 90 -0.83 -27.58 18.95
C THR A 90 -1.62 -26.28 19.02
N PHE A 91 -1.58 -25.49 17.96
CA PHE A 91 -2.32 -24.23 17.83
C PHE A 91 -2.95 -24.16 16.44
N ASP A 92 -4.26 -24.38 16.38
CA ASP A 92 -5.06 -24.32 15.16
C ASP A 92 -5.98 -23.10 15.25
N MET A 93 -5.79 -22.14 14.34
CA MET A 93 -6.64 -20.97 14.22
C MET A 93 -7.39 -20.98 12.90
N SER A 94 -8.70 -20.78 12.94
CA SER A 94 -9.47 -20.44 11.74
C SER A 94 -10.21 -19.13 11.90
N ALA A 95 -10.27 -18.34 10.82
CA ALA A 95 -11.06 -17.12 10.80
C ALA A 95 -11.73 -16.87 9.44
N ASN A 96 -13.01 -16.49 9.48
CA ASN A 96 -13.74 -15.96 8.34
C ASN A 96 -13.93 -14.45 8.52
N LEU A 97 -13.30 -13.66 7.64
CA LEU A 97 -13.30 -12.21 7.62
C LEU A 97 -14.43 -11.70 6.72
N ASP A 98 -15.54 -11.31 7.33
CA ASP A 98 -16.63 -10.60 6.64
C ASP A 98 -16.25 -9.13 6.47
N SER A 99 -15.92 -8.74 5.24
CA SER A 99 -15.27 -7.47 4.91
C SER A 99 -16.26 -6.42 4.42
N PHE A 100 -16.14 -5.17 4.91
CA PHE A 100 -17.04 -4.07 4.58
C PHE A 100 -16.32 -2.71 4.56
N GLU A 101 -16.91 -1.73 3.88
CA GLU A 101 -16.37 -0.37 3.81
C GLU A 101 -17.02 0.55 4.84
N LYS A 102 -16.22 1.41 5.46
CA LYS A 102 -16.70 2.55 6.26
C LYS A 102 -16.21 3.84 5.63
N TYR A 103 -17.08 4.83 5.56
CA TYR A 103 -16.79 6.12 4.91
C TYR A 103 -16.66 7.24 5.93
N ARG A 104 -15.77 8.18 5.64
CA ARG A 104 -15.69 9.48 6.31
C ARG A 104 -15.39 10.56 5.28
N GLY A 105 -16.43 11.29 4.89
CA GLY A 105 -16.36 12.20 3.75
C GLY A 105 -16.20 11.43 2.44
N ILE A 106 -15.17 11.79 1.66
CA ILE A 106 -14.80 11.10 0.41
C ILE A 106 -13.85 9.91 0.62
N TYR A 107 -13.33 9.74 1.84
CA TYR A 107 -12.39 8.68 2.16
C TYR A 107 -13.12 7.45 2.67
N ARG A 108 -12.54 6.28 2.38
CA ARG A 108 -13.03 4.98 2.85
C ARG A 108 -11.92 4.19 3.52
N ALA A 109 -12.32 3.33 4.45
CA ALA A 109 -11.46 2.32 5.05
C ALA A 109 -12.13 0.94 4.96
N ARG A 110 -11.31 -0.08 4.71
CA ARG A 110 -11.71 -1.49 4.69
C ARG A 110 -11.66 -2.04 6.10
N LEU A 111 -12.82 -2.42 6.64
CA LEU A 111 -12.94 -3.10 7.92
C LEU A 111 -13.38 -4.54 7.70
N TYR A 112 -13.20 -5.37 8.71
CA TYR A 112 -13.71 -6.74 8.71
C TYR A 112 -14.24 -7.12 10.09
N LYS A 113 -15.15 -8.08 10.11
CA LYS A 113 -15.50 -8.88 11.29
C LYS A 113 -15.00 -10.30 11.07
N ALA A 114 -14.01 -10.69 11.84
CA ALA A 114 -13.45 -12.03 11.87
C ALA A 114 -14.20 -12.87 12.90
N GLN A 115 -14.87 -13.94 12.45
CA GLN A 115 -15.29 -15.01 13.35
C GLN A 115 -14.08 -15.90 13.61
N VAL A 116 -13.45 -15.76 14.77
CA VAL A 116 -12.20 -16.45 15.13
C VAL A 116 -12.52 -17.69 15.95
N ALA A 117 -11.89 -18.82 15.60
CA ALA A 117 -11.88 -20.05 16.38
C ALA A 117 -10.43 -20.47 16.64
N LEU A 118 -10.05 -20.53 17.91
CA LEU A 118 -8.74 -21.02 18.36
C LEU A 118 -8.92 -22.38 19.03
N LYS A 119 -8.20 -23.39 18.54
CA LYS A 119 -8.23 -24.75 19.07
C LYS A 119 -6.81 -25.28 19.25
N GLY A 120 -6.65 -26.23 20.16
CA GLY A 120 -5.35 -26.85 20.38
C GLY A 120 -5.23 -27.46 21.75
N THR A 121 -4.01 -27.82 22.12
CA THR A 121 -3.71 -28.47 23.40
C THR A 121 -2.43 -27.94 24.03
N PHE A 122 -2.38 -27.92 25.37
CA PHE A 122 -1.15 -27.79 26.14
C PHE A 122 -0.66 -29.17 26.59
N ASP A 123 0.66 -29.33 26.70
CA ASP A 123 1.29 -30.58 27.12
C ASP A 123 0.99 -30.91 28.59
N ALA A 124 0.70 -32.18 28.87
CA ALA A 124 0.39 -32.62 30.24
C ALA A 124 1.60 -32.52 31.19
N GLY A 125 2.82 -32.73 30.68
CA GLY A 125 4.05 -32.63 31.44
C GLY A 125 4.32 -31.20 31.92
N ASP A 126 4.14 -30.22 31.04
CA ASP A 126 4.26 -28.79 31.38
C ASP A 126 3.30 -28.38 32.51
N ILE A 127 2.08 -28.92 32.50
CA ILE A 127 1.07 -28.70 33.54
C ILE A 127 1.45 -29.45 34.83
N ALA A 128 1.97 -30.68 34.73
CA ALA A 128 2.41 -31.46 35.88
C ALA A 128 3.56 -30.79 36.65
N GLU A 129 4.48 -30.12 35.96
CA GLU A 129 5.57 -29.36 36.58
C GLU A 129 5.07 -28.23 37.49
N LEU A 130 3.86 -27.73 37.27
CA LEU A 130 3.27 -26.65 38.08
C LEU A 130 3.03 -27.08 39.53
N LYS A 131 2.78 -28.38 39.79
CA LYS A 131 2.53 -28.91 41.14
C LYS A 131 3.72 -28.74 42.10
N ASN A 132 4.93 -28.54 41.57
CA ASN A 132 6.14 -28.37 42.35
C ASN A 132 6.42 -26.90 42.71
N LEU A 133 5.56 -25.97 42.29
CA LEU A 133 5.73 -24.53 42.48
C LEU A 133 4.75 -24.00 43.52
N ASP A 134 5.17 -22.98 44.26
CA ASP A 134 4.27 -22.21 45.12
C ASP A 134 3.54 -21.16 44.28
N ILE A 135 2.41 -21.57 43.69
CA ILE A 135 1.67 -20.80 42.69
C ILE A 135 0.79 -19.75 43.37
N GLU A 136 0.95 -18.49 42.95
CA GLU A 136 0.07 -17.40 43.35
C GLU A 136 -1.17 -17.32 42.46
N ASN A 137 -0.97 -17.40 41.14
CA ASN A 137 -2.07 -17.41 40.18
C ASN A 137 -1.68 -18.12 38.87
N ILE A 138 -2.72 -18.61 38.18
CA ILE A 138 -2.63 -19.19 36.84
C ILE A 138 -3.66 -18.48 35.98
N SER A 139 -3.28 -18.06 34.79
CA SER A 139 -4.19 -17.43 33.84
C SER A 139 -3.98 -17.95 32.43
N LEU A 140 -5.06 -18.28 31.73
CA LEU A 140 -5.06 -18.42 30.28
C LEU A 140 -5.14 -17.03 29.66
N VAL A 141 -4.24 -16.67 28.76
CA VAL A 141 -4.12 -15.32 28.21
C VAL A 141 -4.16 -15.35 26.69
N VAL A 142 -4.91 -14.41 26.10
CA VAL A 142 -4.90 -14.10 24.67
C VAL A 142 -4.64 -12.61 24.49
N GLY A 143 -3.52 -12.28 23.87
CA GLY A 143 -3.16 -10.91 23.48
C GLY A 143 -3.80 -10.54 22.15
N ILE A 144 -4.31 -9.31 22.07
CA ILE A 144 -4.93 -8.72 20.88
C ILE A 144 -4.44 -7.29 20.74
N GLU A 145 -4.06 -6.84 19.55
CA GLU A 145 -3.51 -5.50 19.32
C GLU A 145 -4.47 -4.38 19.79
N ASP A 146 -5.74 -4.44 19.39
CA ASP A 146 -6.75 -3.44 19.77
C ASP A 146 -8.00 -4.12 20.36
N SER A 147 -8.09 -4.12 21.69
CA SER A 147 -9.17 -4.76 22.44
C SER A 147 -10.56 -4.17 22.13
N ARG A 148 -10.66 -2.96 21.57
CA ARG A 148 -11.96 -2.39 21.13
C ARG A 148 -12.60 -3.21 20.00
N GLY A 149 -11.78 -3.98 19.29
CA GLY A 149 -12.24 -4.93 18.28
C GLY A 149 -12.92 -6.17 18.86
N LEU A 150 -12.81 -6.48 20.16
CA LEU A 150 -13.47 -7.62 20.77
C LEU A 150 -14.98 -7.35 20.90
N ILE A 151 -15.76 -7.81 19.91
CA ILE A 151 -17.19 -7.53 19.84
C ILE A 151 -18.00 -8.48 20.73
N ARG A 152 -17.67 -9.77 20.68
CA ARG A 152 -18.42 -10.82 21.36
C ARG A 152 -17.55 -12.04 21.62
N PHE A 153 -17.75 -12.68 22.76
CA PHE A 153 -17.23 -14.01 23.06
C PHE A 153 -18.37 -15.02 22.84
N ASP A 154 -18.08 -16.09 22.12
CA ASP A 154 -18.99 -17.21 21.89
C ASP A 154 -18.56 -18.36 22.83
N ASP A 155 -18.46 -19.60 22.33
CA ASP A 155 -18.06 -20.74 23.14
C ASP A 155 -16.57 -20.62 23.57
N MET A 156 -16.34 -20.52 24.88
CA MET A 156 -15.02 -20.41 25.49
C MET A 156 -14.83 -21.53 26.51
N ALA A 157 -14.04 -22.55 26.16
CA ALA A 157 -13.86 -23.74 26.98
C ALA A 157 -12.40 -24.19 27.10
N LEU A 158 -12.08 -24.80 28.24
CA LEU A 158 -10.80 -25.43 28.56
C LEU A 158 -11.07 -26.77 29.27
N ALA A 159 -10.46 -27.87 28.80
CA ALA A 159 -10.77 -29.24 29.28
C ALA A 159 -12.29 -29.53 29.34
N SER A 160 -13.04 -29.13 28.30
CA SER A 160 -14.50 -29.28 28.22
C SER A 160 -15.32 -28.53 29.28
N SER A 161 -14.69 -27.65 30.07
CA SER A 161 -15.35 -26.78 31.04
C SER A 161 -15.36 -25.34 30.53
N ASP A 162 -16.48 -24.65 30.69
CA ASP A 162 -16.60 -23.24 30.33
C ASP A 162 -15.71 -22.37 31.22
N ILE A 163 -15.07 -21.37 30.62
CA ILE A 163 -14.17 -20.46 31.33
C ILE A 163 -14.73 -19.03 31.37
N VAL A 164 -14.45 -18.32 32.46
CA VAL A 164 -14.89 -16.93 32.64
C VAL A 164 -13.82 -15.98 32.13
N ILE A 165 -14.18 -15.18 31.12
CA ILE A 165 -13.28 -14.22 30.49
C ILE A 165 -13.28 -12.89 31.23
N MET A 166 -12.07 -12.35 31.45
CA MET A 166 -11.81 -11.06 32.06
C MET A 166 -11.00 -10.17 31.10
N PRO A 167 -11.21 -8.84 31.10
CA PRO A 167 -10.52 -7.93 30.21
C PRO A 167 -9.03 -7.77 30.58
N GLY A 168 -8.20 -7.50 29.58
CA GLY A 168 -6.76 -7.32 29.72
C GLY A 168 -6.00 -8.64 29.83
N THR A 169 -4.68 -8.59 29.74
CA THR A 169 -3.80 -9.77 29.79
C THR A 169 -3.00 -9.89 31.09
N GLY A 170 -2.90 -8.80 31.86
CA GLY A 170 -2.01 -8.70 33.01
C GLY A 170 -0.51 -8.59 32.66
N LEU A 171 -0.16 -8.30 31.40
CA LEU A 171 1.22 -8.20 30.93
C LEU A 171 1.51 -6.81 30.34
N ASP A 172 2.63 -6.20 30.76
CA ASP A 172 3.06 -4.89 30.25
C ASP A 172 3.40 -4.91 28.75
N GLN A 173 3.99 -6.02 28.28
CA GLN A 173 4.42 -6.17 26.87
C GLN A 173 3.25 -6.46 25.93
N LEU A 174 2.14 -7.00 26.46
CA LEU A 174 0.95 -7.37 25.70
C LEU A 174 -0.30 -6.83 26.39
N PRO A 175 -0.46 -5.52 26.59
CA PRO A 175 -1.44 -4.97 27.54
C PRO A 175 -2.91 -5.18 27.11
N GLN A 176 -3.15 -5.38 25.82
CA GLN A 176 -4.46 -5.48 25.21
C GLN A 176 -4.83 -6.95 24.94
N GLY A 177 -6.08 -7.32 25.21
CA GLY A 177 -6.55 -8.70 25.07
C GLY A 177 -7.50 -9.10 26.20
N PHE A 178 -7.52 -10.39 26.50
CA PHE A 178 -8.34 -10.96 27.57
C PHE A 178 -7.63 -12.14 28.24
N HIS A 179 -8.08 -12.49 29.44
CA HIS A 179 -7.57 -13.65 30.18
C HIS A 179 -8.69 -14.37 30.94
N SER A 180 -8.42 -15.59 31.40
CA SER A 180 -9.25 -16.32 32.35
C SER A 180 -8.38 -16.83 33.48
N ALA A 181 -8.78 -16.58 34.72
CA ALA A 181 -8.13 -17.18 35.88
C ALA A 181 -8.42 -18.69 35.92
N LEU A 182 -7.38 -19.48 36.16
CA LEU A 182 -7.46 -20.93 36.29
C LEU A 182 -7.09 -21.33 37.72
N LYS A 183 -7.67 -22.41 38.21
CA LYS A 183 -7.28 -23.02 39.49
C LYS A 183 -6.56 -24.33 39.19
N LEU A 184 -5.41 -24.54 39.82
CA LEU A 184 -4.63 -25.76 39.64
C LEU A 184 -5.43 -27.03 39.94
N VAL A 185 -6.36 -26.97 40.91
CA VAL A 185 -7.23 -28.09 41.31
C VAL A 185 -8.14 -28.55 40.17
N ASP A 186 -8.50 -27.66 39.25
CA ASP A 186 -9.40 -27.95 38.13
C ASP A 186 -8.62 -28.44 36.89
N LEU A 187 -7.28 -28.42 36.93
CA LEU A 187 -6.41 -28.84 35.84
C LEU A 187 -5.97 -30.30 36.02
N ASN A 188 -6.40 -31.16 35.10
CA ASN A 188 -5.89 -32.53 35.05
C ASN A 188 -4.45 -32.53 34.49
N THR A 189 -3.49 -32.99 35.30
CA THR A 189 -2.07 -33.03 34.92
C THR A 189 -1.64 -34.31 34.22
N GLU A 190 -2.57 -35.25 33.99
CA GLU A 190 -2.29 -36.54 33.36
C GLU A 190 -2.76 -36.59 31.90
N GLN A 191 -3.51 -35.58 31.44
CA GLN A 191 -4.03 -35.51 30.09
C GLN A 191 -3.70 -34.15 29.44
N PRO A 192 -3.51 -34.11 28.11
CA PRO A 192 -3.35 -32.85 27.39
C PRO A 192 -4.54 -31.92 27.65
N LEU A 193 -4.24 -30.65 27.92
CA LEU A 193 -5.25 -29.66 28.24
C LEU A 193 -5.75 -28.99 26.96
N ALA A 194 -6.90 -29.45 26.46
CA ALA A 194 -7.50 -28.91 25.24
C ALA A 194 -8.19 -27.55 25.48
N PHE A 195 -8.01 -26.59 24.58
CA PHE A 195 -8.72 -25.31 24.57
C PHE A 195 -9.56 -25.16 23.30
N ASN A 196 -10.70 -24.47 23.44
CA ASN A 196 -11.58 -24.07 22.35
C ASN A 196 -12.13 -22.67 22.64
N LEU A 197 -11.59 -21.66 21.95
CA LEU A 197 -11.91 -20.26 22.18
C LEU A 197 -12.51 -19.66 20.91
N ASN A 198 -13.78 -19.28 20.96
CA ASN A 198 -14.50 -18.71 19.82
C ASN A 198 -14.93 -17.28 20.16
N PHE A 199 -14.59 -16.33 19.29
CA PHE A 199 -14.94 -14.93 19.49
C PHE A 199 -15.03 -14.17 18.17
N MET A 200 -15.78 -13.08 18.20
CA MET A 200 -15.92 -12.14 17.09
C MET A 200 -14.97 -10.96 17.29
N LEU A 201 -13.99 -10.84 16.39
CA LEU A 201 -13.00 -9.78 16.39
C LEU A 201 -13.22 -8.85 15.19
N GLN A 202 -13.35 -7.55 15.45
CA GLN A 202 -13.37 -6.53 14.40
C GLN A 202 -11.99 -5.91 14.25
N GLY A 203 -11.57 -5.69 13.00
CA GLY A 203 -10.32 -5.02 12.67
C GLY A 203 -10.43 -4.20 11.40
N MET A 204 -9.33 -3.54 11.04
CA MET A 204 -9.20 -2.71 9.84
C MET A 204 -7.95 -3.12 9.06
N GLY A 205 -8.09 -3.35 7.75
CA GLY A 205 -6.99 -3.66 6.84
C GLY A 205 -6.34 -5.03 7.10
N GLN A 206 -5.59 -5.14 8.20
CA GLN A 206 -4.71 -6.27 8.48
C GLN A 206 -5.23 -7.16 9.60
N LEU A 207 -5.07 -8.48 9.42
CA LEU A 207 -5.18 -9.48 10.48
C LEU A 207 -3.90 -10.32 10.49
N GLN A 208 -3.19 -10.29 11.62
CA GLN A 208 -1.97 -11.05 11.86
C GLN A 208 -2.12 -12.02 13.03
N VAL A 209 -1.35 -13.09 12.99
CA VAL A 209 -1.31 -14.14 14.00
C VAL A 209 0.14 -14.48 14.31
N THR A 210 0.47 -14.55 15.59
CA THR A 210 1.77 -15.06 16.05
C THR A 210 1.68 -16.58 16.24
N PRO A 211 2.53 -17.39 15.59
CA PRO A 211 2.47 -18.85 15.70
C PRO A 211 3.08 -19.36 16.99
N ILE A 212 2.37 -19.18 18.11
CA ILE A 212 2.87 -19.51 19.45
C ILE A 212 2.95 -21.02 19.74
N GLY A 213 2.34 -21.88 18.90
CA GLY A 213 2.30 -23.31 19.14
C GLY A 213 3.55 -24.06 18.64
N SER A 214 3.89 -25.17 19.30
CA SER A 214 4.96 -26.06 18.82
C SER A 214 4.69 -26.58 17.41
N GLN A 215 3.42 -26.83 17.10
CA GLN A 215 2.85 -26.91 15.77
C GLN A 215 1.73 -25.89 15.65
N THR A 216 1.74 -25.09 14.58
CA THR A 216 0.72 -24.08 14.32
C THR A 216 0.13 -24.28 12.94
N THR A 217 -1.20 -24.28 12.84
CA THR A 217 -1.93 -24.15 11.58
C THR A 217 -2.86 -22.94 11.63
N VAL A 218 -2.92 -22.17 10.55
CA VAL A 218 -3.81 -21.01 10.44
C VAL A 218 -4.57 -21.08 9.13
N GLU A 219 -5.88 -20.93 9.17
CA GLU A 219 -6.75 -20.84 8.00
C GLU A 219 -7.52 -19.52 8.02
N LEU A 220 -7.29 -18.67 7.02
CA LEU A 220 -8.00 -17.40 6.86
C LEU A 220 -8.82 -17.43 5.58
N SER A 221 -10.03 -16.91 5.64
CA SER A 221 -10.91 -16.74 4.47
C SER A 221 -11.61 -15.39 4.50
N SER A 222 -11.93 -14.84 3.34
CA SER A 222 -12.72 -13.62 3.21
C SER A 222 -13.49 -13.60 1.90
N SER A 223 -14.61 -12.88 1.88
CA SER A 223 -15.35 -12.51 0.66
C SER A 223 -14.65 -11.42 -0.16
N TRP A 224 -13.59 -10.80 0.36
CA TRP A 224 -12.81 -9.79 -0.37
C TRP A 224 -11.78 -10.45 -1.31
N PRO A 225 -11.76 -10.15 -2.62
CA PRO A 225 -10.93 -10.88 -3.59
C PRO A 225 -9.48 -10.40 -3.71
N HIS A 226 -9.07 -9.39 -2.94
CA HIS A 226 -7.73 -8.79 -3.05
C HIS A 226 -6.92 -8.92 -1.74
N PRO A 227 -6.46 -10.13 -1.39
CA PRO A 227 -5.52 -10.32 -0.29
C PRO A 227 -4.10 -9.91 -0.69
N SER A 228 -3.37 -9.33 0.25
CA SER A 228 -1.91 -9.28 0.25
C SER A 228 -1.40 -10.10 1.43
N PHE A 229 -0.63 -11.16 1.17
CA PHE A 229 -0.11 -12.01 2.25
C PHE A 229 1.12 -11.34 2.88
N ILE A 230 1.07 -11.14 4.20
CA ILE A 230 2.07 -10.36 4.95
C ILE A 230 2.66 -11.18 6.10
N GLY A 231 3.80 -10.70 6.62
CA GLY A 231 4.56 -11.35 7.68
C GLY A 231 5.74 -12.16 7.15
N ASP A 232 6.44 -12.85 8.06
CA ASP A 232 7.64 -13.63 7.75
C ASP A 232 7.32 -14.98 7.09
N TYR A 233 6.04 -15.38 7.11
CA TYR A 233 5.57 -16.65 6.58
C TYR A 233 4.44 -16.45 5.57
N LEU A 234 4.72 -16.78 4.32
CA LEU A 234 3.71 -16.86 3.26
C LEU A 234 2.85 -18.13 3.43
N PRO A 235 1.60 -18.13 2.92
CA PRO A 235 0.74 -19.30 3.01
C PRO A 235 1.34 -20.49 2.26
N VAL A 236 1.16 -21.69 2.81
CA VAL A 236 1.53 -22.96 2.16
C VAL A 236 0.58 -23.30 1.02
N SER A 237 -0.67 -22.82 1.09
CA SER A 237 -1.66 -22.90 0.01
C SER A 237 -2.55 -21.66 0.04
N SER A 238 -2.91 -21.16 -1.14
CA SER A 238 -3.87 -20.07 -1.29
C SER A 238 -4.71 -20.25 -2.53
N ASP A 239 -5.98 -19.92 -2.42
CA ASP A 239 -6.96 -19.84 -3.51
C ASP A 239 -7.53 -18.43 -3.48
N VAL A 240 -7.37 -17.69 -4.58
CA VAL A 240 -7.82 -16.31 -4.73
C VAL A 240 -8.67 -16.24 -5.99
N SER A 241 -9.91 -15.80 -5.83
CA SER A 241 -10.91 -15.69 -6.88
C SER A 241 -11.65 -14.35 -6.78
N ASP A 242 -12.47 -14.02 -7.77
CA ASP A 242 -13.30 -12.80 -7.73
C ASP A 242 -14.34 -12.81 -6.60
N ASP A 243 -14.68 -14.00 -6.06
CA ASP A 243 -15.62 -14.18 -4.95
C ASP A 243 -14.95 -14.09 -3.56
N GLY A 244 -13.62 -14.00 -3.50
CA GLY A 244 -12.86 -13.95 -2.24
C GLY A 244 -11.59 -14.80 -2.24
N PHE A 245 -11.03 -15.01 -1.06
CA PHE A 245 -9.85 -15.87 -0.89
C PHE A 245 -9.99 -16.86 0.26
N LYS A 246 -9.19 -17.92 0.17
CA LYS A 246 -8.84 -18.83 1.27
C LYS A 246 -7.33 -19.05 1.28
N ALA A 247 -6.73 -18.99 2.45
CA ALA A 247 -5.30 -19.19 2.62
C ALA A 247 -5.01 -19.99 3.87
N GLN A 248 -4.01 -20.88 3.76
CA GLN A 248 -3.57 -21.74 4.84
C GLN A 248 -2.08 -21.53 5.11
N TRP A 249 -1.72 -21.44 6.39
CA TRP A 249 -0.35 -21.41 6.87
C TRP A 249 -0.09 -22.61 7.78
N ALA A 250 1.16 -23.05 7.80
CA ALA A 250 1.63 -24.05 8.74
C ALA A 250 3.05 -23.69 9.20
N SER A 251 3.31 -23.78 10.49
CA SER A 251 4.64 -23.56 11.07
C SER A 251 4.89 -24.47 12.26
N ASN A 252 6.13 -24.51 12.72
CA ASN A 252 6.52 -25.23 13.93
C ASN A 252 7.56 -24.44 14.71
N ASN A 253 7.81 -24.84 15.96
CA ASN A 253 8.79 -24.14 16.80
C ASN A 253 10.22 -24.23 16.26
N PHE A 254 10.59 -25.29 15.53
CA PHE A 254 11.93 -25.42 14.94
C PHE A 254 12.21 -24.38 13.83
N SER A 255 11.17 -23.98 13.08
CA SER A 255 11.31 -22.97 12.02
C SER A 255 11.18 -21.53 12.53
N THR A 256 10.59 -21.34 13.70
CA THR A 256 10.25 -20.02 14.26
C THR A 256 11.12 -19.62 15.45
N ASN A 257 11.66 -20.59 16.19
CA ASN A 257 12.22 -20.40 17.54
C ASN A 257 11.25 -19.67 18.49
N ILE A 258 9.94 -19.83 18.26
CA ILE A 258 8.92 -18.98 18.91
C ILE A 258 8.95 -19.08 20.42
N ALA A 259 9.22 -20.27 20.99
CA ALA A 259 9.27 -20.46 22.43
C ALA A 259 10.36 -19.60 23.10
N GLN A 260 11.54 -19.53 22.50
CA GLN A 260 12.65 -18.72 23.02
C GLN A 260 12.38 -17.22 22.85
N LEU A 261 11.84 -16.81 21.70
CA LEU A 261 11.51 -15.41 21.42
C LEU A 261 10.41 -14.90 22.36
N PHE A 262 9.37 -15.71 22.56
CA PHE A 262 8.27 -15.40 23.46
C PHE A 262 8.74 -15.24 24.90
N GLN A 263 9.52 -16.19 25.41
CA GLN A 263 10.10 -16.11 26.75
C GLN A 263 10.99 -14.87 26.91
N SER A 264 11.81 -14.56 25.90
CA SER A 264 12.72 -13.39 25.94
C SER A 264 11.96 -12.07 25.97
N CYS A 265 10.90 -11.94 25.15
CA CYS A 265 10.01 -10.78 25.13
C CYS A 265 9.32 -10.57 26.49
N LEU A 266 8.69 -11.60 27.07
CA LEU A 266 7.95 -11.43 28.32
C LEU A 266 8.85 -11.32 29.57
N SER A 267 10.11 -11.74 29.46
CA SER A 267 11.10 -11.61 30.54
C SER A 267 11.86 -10.29 30.49
N SER A 268 11.91 -9.59 29.33
CA SER A 268 12.68 -8.37 29.15
C SER A 268 12.02 -7.38 28.18
N ASN A 269 11.88 -6.11 28.58
CA ASN A 269 11.17 -5.11 27.77
C ASN A 269 11.80 -4.80 26.39
N ASN A 270 13.08 -5.10 26.19
CA ASN A 270 13.80 -4.72 24.96
C ASN A 270 13.83 -5.82 23.88
N ALA A 271 13.24 -7.00 24.14
CA ALA A 271 13.38 -8.17 23.25
C ALA A 271 12.12 -8.48 22.42
N CYS A 272 11.03 -7.72 22.55
CA CYS A 272 9.77 -8.02 21.87
C CYS A 272 9.77 -7.75 20.36
N HIS A 273 10.69 -6.92 19.87
CA HIS A 273 10.74 -6.58 18.44
C HIS A 273 10.93 -7.80 17.53
N GLU A 274 11.73 -8.79 17.95
CA GLU A 274 11.91 -10.02 17.17
C GLU A 274 10.64 -10.88 17.15
N LEU A 275 9.89 -10.91 18.25
CA LEU A 275 8.59 -11.61 18.32
C LEU A 275 7.54 -10.91 17.44
N GLU A 276 7.52 -9.58 17.45
CA GLU A 276 6.60 -8.77 16.64
C GLU A 276 6.78 -8.95 15.13
N GLN A 277 7.98 -9.35 14.67
CA GLN A 277 8.25 -9.67 13.27
C GLN A 277 7.78 -11.08 12.88
N ARG A 278 7.75 -12.04 13.82
CA ARG A 278 7.31 -13.43 13.59
C ARG A 278 5.80 -13.56 13.52
N GLN A 279 5.23 -12.99 12.47
CA GLN A 279 3.80 -13.00 12.19
C GLN A 279 3.51 -13.70 10.87
N MET A 280 2.28 -14.18 10.76
CA MET A 280 1.66 -14.56 9.49
C MET A 280 0.28 -13.92 9.41
N GLY A 281 -0.14 -13.53 8.22
CA GLY A 281 -1.45 -12.92 8.07
C GLY A 281 -1.74 -12.38 6.69
N VAL A 282 -2.80 -11.57 6.63
CA VAL A 282 -3.31 -10.98 5.41
C VAL A 282 -3.63 -9.50 5.62
N ASP A 283 -3.30 -8.70 4.62
CA ASP A 283 -3.77 -7.34 4.44
C ASP A 283 -4.84 -7.29 3.34
N LEU A 284 -5.99 -6.73 3.66
CA LEU A 284 -7.10 -6.53 2.73
C LEU A 284 -6.87 -5.24 1.95
N ILE A 285 -6.06 -5.32 0.90
CA ILE A 285 -5.67 -4.17 0.09
C ILE A 285 -6.79 -3.71 -0.86
N ASP A 286 -6.83 -2.42 -1.15
CA ASP A 286 -7.65 -1.90 -2.23
C ASP A 286 -6.84 -1.96 -3.55
N PRO A 287 -7.28 -2.73 -4.57
CA PRO A 287 -6.52 -2.95 -5.82
C PRO A 287 -6.40 -1.68 -6.69
N VAL A 288 -7.27 -0.69 -6.44
CA VAL A 288 -7.33 0.54 -7.23
C VAL A 288 -7.24 1.74 -6.28
N ASP A 289 -6.07 1.93 -5.71
CA ASP A 289 -5.73 3.21 -5.10
C ASP A 289 -5.60 4.28 -6.22
N HIS A 290 -6.59 5.16 -6.28
CA HIS A 290 -6.65 6.23 -7.26
C HIS A 290 -5.54 7.27 -7.08
N TYR A 291 -4.99 7.44 -5.87
CA TYR A 291 -3.84 8.34 -5.66
C TYR A 291 -2.55 7.70 -6.16
N LEU A 292 -2.33 6.40 -5.93
CA LEU A 292 -1.19 5.69 -6.51
C LEU A 292 -1.22 5.71 -8.05
N LYS A 293 -2.38 5.48 -8.66
CA LYS A 293 -2.53 5.57 -10.12
C LYS A 293 -2.37 7.01 -10.63
N SER A 294 -2.86 8.01 -9.91
CA SER A 294 -2.67 9.43 -10.25
C SER A 294 -1.21 9.86 -10.15
N HIS A 295 -0.49 9.41 -9.10
CA HIS A 295 0.93 9.67 -8.94
C HIS A 295 1.74 9.06 -10.10
N ARG A 296 1.42 7.80 -10.48
CA ARG A 296 2.00 7.18 -11.68
C ARG A 296 1.69 7.97 -12.94
N ALA A 297 0.46 8.45 -13.12
CA ALA A 297 0.07 9.25 -14.29
C ALA A 297 0.87 10.55 -14.40
N VAL A 298 1.09 11.26 -13.29
CA VAL A 298 1.91 12.49 -13.25
C VAL A 298 3.38 12.19 -13.50
N ASN A 299 3.92 11.06 -13.01
CA ASN A 299 5.30 10.66 -13.34
C ASN A 299 5.51 10.46 -14.86
N TYR A 300 4.48 10.02 -15.59
CA TYR A 300 4.52 9.92 -17.06
C TYR A 300 4.29 11.26 -17.78
N SER A 301 3.97 12.35 -17.07
CA SER A 301 3.71 13.66 -17.69
C SER A 301 4.91 14.22 -18.44
N LEU A 302 6.13 13.96 -17.97
CA LEU A 302 7.36 14.38 -18.63
C LEU A 302 7.43 13.85 -20.07
N LEU A 303 7.08 12.57 -20.26
CA LEU A 303 7.06 11.93 -21.58
C LEU A 303 6.03 12.60 -22.49
N VAL A 304 4.80 12.81 -21.98
CA VAL A 304 3.70 13.42 -22.74
C VAL A 304 4.04 14.82 -23.18
N ILE A 305 4.49 15.66 -22.25
CA ILE A 305 4.84 17.06 -22.54
C ILE A 305 5.99 17.11 -23.53
N THR A 306 7.02 16.28 -23.35
CA THR A 306 8.16 16.21 -24.28
C THR A 306 7.68 15.87 -25.69
N LEU A 307 6.83 14.86 -25.83
CA LEU A 307 6.32 14.42 -27.13
C LEU A 307 5.45 15.49 -27.80
N VAL A 308 4.55 16.11 -27.04
CA VAL A 308 3.68 17.16 -27.55
C VAL A 308 4.50 18.38 -27.97
N PHE A 309 5.43 18.84 -27.14
CA PHE A 309 6.30 19.98 -27.47
C PHE A 309 7.20 19.68 -28.67
N ALA A 310 7.77 18.47 -28.74
CA ALA A 310 8.55 18.02 -29.89
C ALA A 310 7.71 17.99 -31.17
N SER A 311 6.46 17.54 -31.10
CA SER A 311 5.53 17.51 -32.25
C SER A 311 5.24 18.92 -32.77
N PHE A 312 4.96 19.88 -31.88
CA PHE A 312 4.77 21.29 -32.29
C PHE A 312 6.04 21.92 -32.85
N PHE A 313 7.20 21.62 -32.27
CA PHE A 313 8.48 22.07 -32.78
C PHE A 313 8.78 21.51 -34.17
N LEU A 314 8.51 20.21 -34.40
CA LEU A 314 8.62 19.59 -35.72
C LEU A 314 7.63 20.19 -36.73
N LEU A 315 6.39 20.48 -36.33
CA LEU A 315 5.41 21.15 -37.20
C LEU A 315 5.86 22.56 -37.60
N GLU A 316 6.42 23.33 -36.66
CA GLU A 316 7.02 24.64 -36.95
C GLU A 316 8.18 24.52 -37.95
N LEU A 317 9.03 23.48 -37.79
CA LEU A 317 10.09 23.18 -38.74
C LEU A 317 9.55 22.80 -40.12
N PHE A 318 8.49 21.99 -40.23
CA PHE A 318 7.98 21.53 -41.52
C PHE A 318 7.09 22.54 -42.24
N GLN A 319 6.21 23.26 -41.53
CA GLN A 319 5.20 24.14 -42.15
C GLN A 319 5.65 25.59 -42.32
N ALA A 320 6.85 25.97 -41.85
CA ALA A 320 7.43 27.32 -41.97
C ALA A 320 6.52 28.46 -41.44
N ARG A 321 5.55 28.13 -40.57
CA ARG A 321 4.74 29.12 -39.85
C ARG A 321 5.29 29.26 -38.43
N PRO A 322 5.76 30.46 -38.04
CA PRO A 322 6.28 30.66 -36.68
C PRO A 322 5.13 30.56 -35.68
N VAL A 323 5.24 29.60 -34.76
CA VAL A 323 4.35 29.49 -33.60
C VAL A 323 4.82 30.50 -32.56
N HIS A 324 3.89 31.30 -32.01
CA HIS A 324 4.26 32.28 -31.00
C HIS A 324 4.59 31.55 -29.69
N PRO A 325 5.66 31.92 -28.96
CA PRO A 325 6.08 31.16 -27.79
C PRO A 325 5.02 31.02 -26.68
N VAL A 326 4.15 32.01 -26.50
CA VAL A 326 3.00 31.94 -25.57
C VAL A 326 2.06 30.76 -25.87
N GLN A 327 1.97 30.31 -27.13
CA GLN A 327 1.12 29.19 -27.52
C GLN A 327 1.63 27.86 -26.94
N TYR A 328 2.95 27.67 -26.86
CA TYR A 328 3.56 26.54 -26.15
C TYR A 328 3.21 26.57 -24.65
N GLY A 329 3.14 27.78 -24.07
CA GLY A 329 2.70 27.98 -22.69
C GLY A 329 1.25 27.53 -22.47
N PHE A 330 0.31 27.93 -23.34
CA PHE A 330 -1.09 27.48 -23.25
C PHE A 330 -1.26 25.98 -23.43
N ILE A 331 -0.52 25.38 -24.37
CA ILE A 331 -0.52 23.93 -24.58
C ILE A 331 -0.03 23.22 -23.32
N GLY A 332 1.09 23.68 -22.75
CA GLY A 332 1.63 23.14 -21.51
C GLY A 332 0.64 23.25 -20.34
N LEU A 333 0.02 24.41 -20.14
CA LEU A 333 -0.98 24.61 -19.09
C LEU A 333 -2.21 23.72 -19.28
N ALA A 334 -2.67 23.52 -20.51
CA ALA A 334 -3.76 22.59 -20.80
C ALA A 334 -3.38 21.13 -20.46
N LEU A 335 -2.14 20.72 -20.73
CA LEU A 335 -1.61 19.42 -20.31
C LEU A 335 -1.52 19.30 -18.78
N ALA A 336 -1.17 20.38 -18.06
CA ALA A 336 -1.17 20.38 -16.61
C ALA A 336 -2.61 20.27 -16.04
N LEU A 337 -3.58 20.95 -16.66
CA LEU A 337 -5.00 20.88 -16.28
C LEU A 337 -5.60 19.49 -16.43
N PHE A 338 -5.13 18.69 -17.40
CA PHE A 338 -5.52 17.28 -17.50
C PHE A 338 -5.26 16.52 -16.20
N TYR A 339 -4.08 16.67 -15.59
CA TYR A 339 -3.73 15.97 -14.35
C TYR A 339 -4.52 16.48 -13.14
N LEU A 340 -4.78 17.79 -13.09
CA LEU A 340 -5.61 18.37 -12.04
C LEU A 340 -7.05 17.85 -12.12
N LEU A 341 -7.62 17.77 -13.33
CA LEU A 341 -8.96 17.25 -13.56
C LEU A 341 -9.02 15.75 -13.29
N LEU A 342 -7.97 15.00 -13.65
CA LEU A 342 -7.85 13.56 -13.37
C LEU A 342 -7.98 13.28 -11.87
N ILE A 343 -7.23 14.00 -11.03
CA ILE A 343 -7.27 13.80 -9.57
C ILE A 343 -8.64 14.17 -9.03
N SER A 344 -9.12 15.38 -9.34
CA SER A 344 -10.40 15.89 -8.81
C SER A 344 -11.58 15.01 -9.20
N MET A 345 -11.59 14.43 -10.40
CA MET A 345 -12.67 13.53 -10.84
C MET A 345 -12.49 12.11 -10.31
N SER A 346 -11.25 11.66 -10.05
CA SER A 346 -10.98 10.32 -9.55
C SER A 346 -11.55 10.08 -8.16
N GLU A 347 -11.64 11.13 -7.34
CA GLU A 347 -12.26 11.12 -6.02
C GLU A 347 -13.78 10.82 -6.07
N HIS A 348 -14.45 11.07 -7.19
CA HIS A 348 -15.90 10.93 -7.31
C HIS A 348 -16.36 9.81 -8.25
N LEU A 349 -15.66 9.60 -9.38
CA LEU A 349 -16.06 8.65 -10.43
C LEU A 349 -15.19 7.38 -10.46
N GLY A 350 -14.14 7.33 -9.62
CA GLY A 350 -13.08 6.34 -9.72
C GLY A 350 -12.09 6.65 -10.86
N PHE A 351 -10.91 6.04 -10.77
CA PHE A 351 -9.77 6.38 -11.64
C PHE A 351 -10.05 6.20 -13.14
N ASN A 352 -10.65 5.08 -13.54
CA ASN A 352 -10.82 4.74 -14.96
C ASN A 352 -11.72 5.76 -15.68
N TRP A 353 -12.87 6.09 -15.10
CA TRP A 353 -13.80 7.08 -15.68
C TRP A 353 -13.25 8.50 -15.61
N ALA A 354 -12.62 8.86 -14.50
CA ALA A 354 -11.94 10.15 -14.37
C ALA A 354 -10.88 10.34 -15.45
N TYR A 355 -10.10 9.30 -15.77
CA TYR A 355 -9.10 9.33 -16.83
C TYR A 355 -9.72 9.57 -18.20
N VAL A 356 -10.76 8.82 -18.57
CA VAL A 356 -11.42 8.97 -19.87
C VAL A 356 -12.02 10.37 -20.02
N VAL A 357 -12.75 10.86 -19.02
CA VAL A 357 -13.36 12.19 -19.04
C VAL A 357 -12.30 13.28 -19.15
N SER A 358 -11.21 13.17 -18.37
CA SER A 358 -10.09 14.12 -18.42
C SER A 358 -9.37 14.12 -19.75
N ALA A 359 -9.11 12.94 -20.31
CA ALA A 359 -8.43 12.78 -21.58
C ALA A 359 -9.26 13.38 -22.72
N ILE A 360 -10.57 13.14 -22.74
CA ILE A 360 -11.49 13.70 -23.74
C ILE A 360 -11.58 15.22 -23.61
N ALA A 361 -11.75 15.74 -22.39
CA ALA A 361 -11.85 17.18 -22.15
C ALA A 361 -10.58 17.93 -22.56
N SER A 362 -9.40 17.44 -22.12
CA SER A 362 -8.10 18.00 -22.49
C SER A 362 -7.83 17.92 -23.99
N THR A 363 -8.12 16.77 -24.59
CA THR A 363 -7.91 16.58 -26.03
C THR A 363 -8.85 17.47 -26.85
N GLY A 364 -10.11 17.61 -26.45
CA GLY A 364 -11.06 18.51 -27.09
C GLY A 364 -10.59 19.96 -27.08
N LEU A 365 -10.16 20.46 -25.92
CA LEU A 365 -9.61 21.80 -25.76
C LEU A 365 -8.40 22.04 -26.68
N LEU A 366 -7.42 21.13 -26.66
CA LEU A 366 -6.22 21.26 -27.48
C LEU A 366 -6.52 21.11 -28.98
N SER A 367 -7.42 20.21 -29.38
CA SER A 367 -7.78 19.99 -30.78
C SER A 367 -8.44 21.24 -31.40
N VAL A 368 -9.35 21.88 -30.67
CA VAL A 368 -9.99 23.15 -31.08
C VAL A 368 -8.95 24.25 -31.18
N TYR A 369 -8.05 24.36 -30.21
CA TYR A 369 -6.98 25.36 -30.22
C TYR A 369 -6.04 25.20 -31.42
N VAL A 370 -5.60 23.96 -31.72
CA VAL A 370 -4.72 23.66 -32.86
C VAL A 370 -5.43 23.90 -34.20
N SER A 371 -6.72 23.56 -34.29
CA SER A 371 -7.54 23.86 -35.47
C SER A 371 -7.53 25.36 -35.79
N GLY A 372 -7.74 26.20 -34.76
CA GLY A 372 -7.68 27.66 -34.89
C GLY A 372 -6.27 28.16 -35.24
N MET A 373 -5.23 27.64 -34.59
CA MET A 373 -3.84 28.05 -34.84
C MET A 373 -3.38 27.78 -36.27
N LEU A 374 -3.81 26.66 -36.87
CA LEU A 374 -3.42 26.25 -38.22
C LEU A 374 -4.40 26.70 -39.30
N ASN A 375 -5.51 27.36 -38.94
CA ASN A 375 -6.63 27.73 -39.82
C ASN A 375 -7.16 26.53 -40.65
N ASN A 376 -7.12 25.32 -40.10
CA ASN A 376 -7.57 24.11 -40.78
C ASN A 376 -8.02 23.03 -39.79
N SER A 377 -9.32 22.72 -39.79
CA SER A 377 -9.94 21.75 -38.89
C SER A 377 -9.38 20.34 -39.03
N LYS A 378 -8.87 19.96 -40.22
CA LYS A 378 -8.27 18.64 -40.43
C LYS A 378 -7.04 18.43 -39.55
N HIS A 379 -6.20 19.45 -39.38
CA HIS A 379 -5.01 19.34 -38.55
C HIS A 379 -5.34 19.26 -37.06
N GLY A 380 -6.38 19.96 -36.61
CA GLY A 380 -6.88 19.83 -35.23
C GLY A 380 -7.40 18.42 -34.93
N VAL A 381 -8.15 17.81 -35.85
CA VAL A 381 -8.66 16.43 -35.70
C VAL A 381 -7.52 15.41 -35.70
N ILE A 382 -6.54 15.55 -36.59
CA ILE A 382 -5.36 14.65 -36.62
C ILE A 382 -4.57 14.77 -35.32
N PHE A 383 -4.34 15.99 -34.83
CA PHE A 383 -3.66 16.21 -33.56
C PHE A 383 -4.42 15.56 -32.40
N GLY A 384 -5.74 15.74 -32.34
CA GLY A 384 -6.59 15.13 -31.32
C GLY A 384 -6.57 13.60 -31.35
N ALA A 385 -6.60 12.99 -32.54
CA ALA A 385 -6.51 11.54 -32.69
C ALA A 385 -5.16 11.00 -32.20
N CYS A 386 -4.04 11.67 -32.53
CA CYS A 386 -2.73 11.32 -31.99
C CYS A 386 -2.67 11.45 -30.47
N LEU A 387 -3.21 12.54 -29.92
CA LEU A 387 -3.21 12.78 -28.47
C LEU A 387 -4.07 11.76 -27.71
N LEU A 388 -5.25 11.40 -28.22
CA LEU A 388 -6.07 10.32 -27.67
C LEU A 388 -5.36 8.97 -27.74
N THR A 389 -4.64 8.70 -28.83
CA THR A 389 -3.85 7.46 -28.97
C THR A 389 -2.76 7.41 -27.91
N LEU A 390 -2.07 8.53 -27.68
CA LEU A 390 -1.08 8.65 -26.61
C LEU A 390 -1.71 8.44 -25.23
N TYR A 391 -2.83 9.10 -24.92
CA TYR A 391 -3.55 8.88 -23.67
C TYR A 391 -4.05 7.45 -23.52
N GLY A 392 -4.46 6.77 -24.59
CA GLY A 392 -4.81 5.35 -24.57
C GLY A 392 -3.62 4.45 -24.24
N LEU A 393 -2.45 4.71 -24.83
CA LEU A 393 -1.21 3.99 -24.52
C LEU A 393 -0.80 4.20 -23.05
N LEU A 394 -0.87 5.43 -22.54
CA LEU A 394 -0.62 5.72 -21.14
C LEU A 394 -1.63 5.02 -20.21
N PHE A 395 -2.91 4.96 -20.58
CA PHE A 395 -3.90 4.23 -19.80
C PHE A 395 -3.53 2.74 -19.70
N GLY A 396 -3.08 2.14 -20.81
CA GLY A 396 -2.54 0.78 -20.80
C GLY A 396 -1.35 0.61 -19.85
N LEU A 397 -0.40 1.55 -19.86
CA LEU A 397 0.73 1.55 -18.92
C LEU A 397 0.30 1.63 -17.45
N LEU A 398 -0.74 2.43 -17.17
CA LEU A 398 -1.24 2.63 -15.81
C LEU A 398 -1.99 1.41 -15.26
N GLN A 399 -2.55 0.57 -16.13
CA GLN A 399 -3.19 -0.69 -15.74
C GLN A 399 -2.20 -1.85 -15.62
N ALA A 400 -1.05 -1.77 -16.28
CA ALA A 400 -0.02 -2.80 -16.21
C ALA A 400 0.78 -2.69 -14.91
N GLU A 401 0.40 -3.43 -13.88
CA GLU A 401 1.10 -3.42 -12.58
C GLU A 401 2.50 -4.04 -12.67
N SER A 402 2.60 -5.27 -13.18
CA SER A 402 3.86 -6.03 -13.20
C SER A 402 4.77 -5.72 -14.40
N TYR A 403 4.26 -5.07 -15.45
CA TYR A 403 4.99 -4.84 -16.71
C TYR A 403 5.19 -3.35 -17.05
N ALA A 404 4.90 -2.44 -16.12
CA ALA A 404 4.98 -0.99 -16.33
C ALA A 404 6.34 -0.53 -16.91
N LEU A 405 7.45 -1.05 -16.36
CA LEU A 405 8.81 -0.65 -16.79
C LEU A 405 9.11 -1.11 -18.23
N VAL A 406 8.73 -2.35 -18.57
CA VAL A 406 8.97 -2.91 -19.90
C VAL A 406 8.14 -2.19 -20.94
N MET A 407 6.84 -2.03 -20.70
CA MET A 407 5.97 -1.31 -21.64
C MET A 407 6.38 0.16 -21.78
N GLY A 408 6.77 0.82 -20.68
CA GLY A 408 7.23 2.20 -20.68
C GLY A 408 8.52 2.40 -21.48
N THR A 409 9.52 1.53 -21.29
CA THR A 409 10.78 1.60 -22.04
C THR A 409 10.59 1.30 -23.53
N LEU A 410 9.75 0.32 -23.89
CA LEU A 410 9.36 0.05 -25.28
C LEU A 410 8.64 1.23 -25.93
N LEU A 411 7.74 1.90 -25.21
CA LEU A 411 7.05 3.09 -25.70
C LEU A 411 8.04 4.22 -25.98
N CYS A 412 8.94 4.52 -25.04
CA CYS A 412 10.00 5.52 -25.22
C CYS A 412 10.91 5.17 -26.41
N PHE A 413 11.30 3.90 -26.55
CA PHE A 413 12.13 3.43 -27.66
C PHE A 413 11.44 3.59 -29.02
N ALA A 414 10.16 3.23 -29.11
CA ALA A 414 9.36 3.37 -30.33
C ALA A 414 9.21 4.84 -30.74
N ILE A 415 8.90 5.72 -29.77
CA ILE A 415 8.79 7.17 -29.99
C ILE A 415 10.12 7.77 -30.46
N LEU A 416 11.23 7.41 -29.80
CA LEU A 416 12.56 7.89 -30.18
C LEU A 416 12.94 7.41 -31.59
N SER A 417 12.71 6.13 -31.89
CA SER A 417 12.98 5.54 -33.21
C SER A 417 12.17 6.25 -34.30
N PHE A 418 10.88 6.47 -34.07
CA PHE A 418 10.01 7.20 -34.99
C PHE A 418 10.50 8.63 -35.24
N THR A 419 10.88 9.34 -34.17
CA THR A 419 11.41 10.71 -34.25
C THR A 419 12.71 10.74 -35.06
N MET A 420 13.65 9.82 -34.79
CA MET A 420 14.90 9.70 -35.55
C MET A 420 14.66 9.48 -37.05
N VAL A 421 13.74 8.58 -37.41
CA VAL A 421 13.41 8.29 -38.82
C VAL A 421 12.83 9.51 -39.53
N ILE A 422 11.91 10.25 -38.90
CA ILE A 422 11.32 11.47 -39.48
C ILE A 422 12.36 12.57 -39.66
N THR A 423 13.24 12.73 -38.67
CA THR A 423 14.26 13.80 -38.68
C THR A 423 15.48 13.50 -39.56
N ARG A 424 15.65 12.26 -40.04
CA ARG A 424 16.85 11.81 -40.77
C ARG A 424 17.17 12.66 -42.01
N ASN A 425 16.15 13.15 -42.70
CA ASN A 425 16.31 13.89 -43.95
C ASN A 425 16.23 15.43 -43.75
N ILE A 426 16.24 15.91 -42.50
CA ILE A 426 16.20 17.35 -42.20
C ILE A 426 17.63 17.92 -42.29
N ASP A 427 17.86 18.83 -43.23
CA ASP A 427 19.10 19.60 -43.30
C ASP A 427 19.08 20.76 -42.30
N TRP A 428 19.66 20.50 -41.13
CA TRP A 428 19.73 21.44 -40.01
C TRP A 428 20.59 22.68 -40.30
N TYR A 429 21.50 22.62 -41.28
CA TYR A 429 22.48 23.68 -41.55
C TYR A 429 22.10 24.56 -42.75
N ALA A 430 21.45 24.01 -43.79
CA ALA A 430 21.08 24.77 -44.99
C ALA A 430 20.10 25.92 -44.72
N ARG A 431 19.21 25.79 -43.72
CA ARG A 431 18.26 26.85 -43.35
C ARG A 431 18.89 28.05 -42.65
N ASN A 432 20.00 27.85 -41.94
CA ASN A 432 20.75 28.94 -41.31
C ASN A 432 21.36 29.88 -42.38
N LYS A 433 21.76 29.33 -43.52
CA LYS A 433 22.35 30.11 -44.64
C LYS A 433 21.34 31.04 -45.31
N LYS A 434 20.10 30.59 -45.54
CA LYS A 434 19.02 31.44 -46.08
C LYS A 434 18.58 32.56 -45.13
N ALA A 435 18.61 32.32 -43.82
CA ALA A 435 18.31 33.34 -42.81
C ALA A 435 19.42 34.41 -42.73
N ASP A 436 20.69 34.00 -42.84
CA ASP A 436 21.83 34.93 -42.89
C ASP A 436 21.90 35.72 -44.21
N GLU A 437 21.56 35.10 -45.35
CA GLU A 437 21.52 35.77 -46.66
C GLU A 437 20.37 36.79 -46.76
N SER A 438 19.20 36.50 -46.18
CA SER A 438 18.08 37.44 -46.12
C SER A 438 18.31 38.59 -45.12
N ALA A 439 19.03 38.35 -44.02
CA ALA A 439 19.45 39.41 -43.10
C ALA A 439 20.52 40.34 -43.71
N LYS A 440 21.42 39.81 -44.55
CA LYS A 440 22.40 40.61 -45.30
C LYS A 440 21.75 41.42 -46.43
N ALA A 441 20.82 40.84 -47.17
CA ALA A 441 20.09 41.54 -48.24
C ALA A 441 19.24 42.74 -47.74
N ASN A 442 18.71 42.65 -46.51
CA ASN A 442 18.01 43.78 -45.87
C ASN A 442 18.94 44.86 -45.32
N HIS A 443 20.24 44.57 -45.13
CA HIS A 443 21.23 45.54 -44.66
C HIS A 443 21.93 46.30 -45.79
N GLU A 444 21.85 45.83 -47.04
CA GLU A 444 22.36 46.52 -48.23
C GLU A 444 21.36 47.51 -48.86
N HIS A 445 20.14 47.61 -48.31
CA HIS A 445 19.09 48.54 -48.75
C HIS A 445 18.75 49.65 -47.73
N VAL A 446 19.62 49.89 -46.75
CA VAL A 446 19.63 51.09 -45.89
C VAL A 446 20.91 51.87 -46.20
#